data_AF-A0A0A7S1I0-F1
#
_entry.id   AF-A0A0A7S1I0-F1
#
_cell.length_a   1.000
_cell.length_b   1.000
_cell.length_c   1.000
_cell.angle_alpha   90.00
_cell.angle_beta   90.00
_cell.angle_gamma   90.00
#
_symmetry.space_group_name_H-M   'P 1'
#
loop_
_entity.id
_entity.type
_entity.pdbx_description
1 polymer ?
#
loop_
_entity_poly.entity_id
_entity_poly.type
_entity_poly.pdbx_seq_one_letter_code
_entity_poly.pdbx_strand_id
1 'polypeptide(L)'
;MLKQKIYKSEVLNNKEMLFKLHQGERGFSTLLMVLIILALGMVIIKTYSYISSSWQKDYIQYQQYYYHFNQAQSSIEWATLQNWSPPTELWQCQTLASYQLSACIKLANLVAENYVIIKGESSQFKLYHLATYNNAKLKLTLGHWLDYCPNNRSQYCES
;
A
#
# COMPACT_ATOMS: atom_id res chain seq x y z
N MET A 1 -68.09 -23.83 -33.00
CA MET A 1 -68.13 -22.49 -32.36
C MET A 1 -68.17 -22.51 -30.81
N LEU A 2 -68.49 -23.62 -30.13
CA LEU A 2 -68.58 -23.66 -28.65
C LEU A 2 -67.22 -23.72 -27.91
N LYS A 3 -66.18 -24.36 -28.49
CA LYS A 3 -64.85 -24.46 -27.85
C LYS A 3 -64.10 -23.12 -27.71
N GLN A 4 -64.32 -22.18 -28.63
CA GLN A 4 -63.66 -20.86 -28.59
C GLN A 4 -64.22 -19.94 -27.50
N LYS A 5 -65.50 -20.11 -27.13
CA LYS A 5 -66.13 -19.35 -26.03
C LYS A 5 -65.60 -19.78 -24.65
N ILE A 6 -65.36 -21.08 -24.47
CA ILE A 6 -64.88 -21.65 -23.19
C ILE A 6 -63.41 -21.25 -22.93
N TYR A 7 -62.56 -21.31 -23.97
CA TYR A 7 -61.16 -20.87 -23.85
C TYR A 7 -61.05 -19.37 -23.56
N LYS A 8 -61.92 -18.54 -24.15
CA LYS A 8 -61.96 -17.10 -23.90
C LYS A 8 -62.48 -16.78 -22.49
N SER A 9 -63.44 -17.54 -21.95
CA SER A 9 -63.93 -17.35 -20.58
C SER A 9 -62.91 -17.77 -19.52
N GLU A 10 -62.14 -18.83 -19.74
CA GLU A 10 -61.07 -19.26 -18.82
C GLU A 10 -59.92 -18.25 -18.79
N VAL A 11 -59.51 -17.72 -19.94
CA VAL A 11 -58.43 -16.71 -20.01
C VAL A 11 -58.85 -15.35 -19.42
N LEU A 12 -60.11 -14.94 -19.57
CA LEU A 12 -60.65 -13.74 -18.91
C LEU A 12 -60.76 -13.93 -17.39
N ASN A 13 -61.21 -15.10 -16.91
CA ASN A 13 -61.25 -15.39 -15.47
C ASN A 13 -59.85 -15.43 -14.83
N ASN A 14 -58.85 -15.97 -15.52
CA ASN A 14 -57.48 -16.04 -15.01
C ASN A 14 -56.81 -14.66 -14.98
N LYS A 15 -57.11 -13.78 -15.94
CA LYS A 15 -56.68 -12.37 -15.92
C LYS A 15 -57.36 -11.56 -14.82
N GLU A 16 -58.65 -11.77 -14.58
CA GLU A 16 -59.36 -11.13 -13.46
C GLU A 16 -58.88 -11.64 -12.10
N MET A 17 -58.47 -12.91 -11.98
CA MET A 17 -57.88 -13.47 -10.76
C MET A 17 -56.47 -12.93 -10.48
N LEU A 18 -55.60 -12.83 -11.50
CA LEU A 18 -54.28 -12.21 -11.38
C LEU A 18 -54.34 -10.70 -11.07
N PHE A 19 -55.37 -10.00 -11.55
CA PHE A 19 -55.55 -8.57 -11.26
C PHE A 19 -56.24 -8.33 -9.90
N LYS A 20 -57.10 -9.25 -9.43
CA LYS A 20 -57.75 -9.16 -8.11
C LYS A 20 -56.80 -9.42 -6.93
N LEU A 21 -55.68 -10.12 -7.12
CA LEU A 21 -54.60 -10.13 -6.12
C LEU A 21 -54.04 -8.72 -5.88
N HIS A 22 -54.13 -7.81 -6.86
CA HIS A 22 -53.49 -6.50 -6.75
C HIS A 22 -54.33 -5.39 -6.06
N GLN A 23 -55.62 -5.63 -5.78
CA GLN A 23 -56.51 -4.58 -5.28
C GLN A 23 -56.75 -4.60 -3.75
N GLY A 24 -56.49 -5.73 -3.08
CA GLY A 24 -56.42 -5.81 -1.60
C GLY A 24 -55.01 -5.64 -1.03
N GLU A 25 -53.98 -5.65 -1.89
CA GLU A 25 -52.57 -5.79 -1.50
C GLU A 25 -51.73 -4.51 -1.66
N ARG A 26 -52.33 -3.32 -1.77
CA ARG A 26 -51.53 -2.08 -1.90
C ARG A 26 -50.68 -1.77 -0.67
N GLY A 27 -51.10 -2.22 0.52
CA GLY A 27 -50.30 -2.16 1.75
C GLY A 27 -49.32 -3.33 1.92
N PHE A 28 -49.64 -4.51 1.39
CA PHE A 28 -48.76 -5.68 1.48
C PHE A 28 -47.62 -5.62 0.46
N SER A 29 -47.89 -5.12 -0.75
CA SER A 29 -46.93 -4.95 -1.83
C SER A 29 -45.83 -3.93 -1.51
N THR A 30 -46.18 -2.82 -0.86
CA THR A 30 -45.20 -1.81 -0.40
C THR A 30 -44.33 -2.34 0.73
N LEU A 31 -44.91 -3.11 1.67
CA LEU A 31 -44.18 -3.73 2.76
C LEU A 31 -43.18 -4.77 2.25
N LEU A 32 -43.59 -5.58 1.27
CA LEU A 32 -42.74 -6.59 0.62
C LEU A 32 -41.56 -5.93 -0.14
N MET A 33 -41.80 -4.80 -0.82
CA MET A 33 -40.76 -4.02 -1.48
C MET A 33 -39.72 -3.45 -0.49
N VAL A 34 -40.16 -2.89 0.64
CA VAL A 34 -39.27 -2.36 1.68
C VAL A 34 -38.42 -3.46 2.31
N LEU A 35 -39.00 -4.64 2.55
CA LEU A 35 -38.26 -5.79 3.06
C LEU A 35 -37.18 -6.27 2.09
N ILE A 36 -37.46 -6.28 0.78
CA ILE A 36 -36.46 -6.62 -0.24
C ILE A 36 -35.32 -5.59 -0.25
N ILE A 37 -35.63 -4.30 -0.18
CA ILE A 37 -34.62 -3.22 -0.15
C ILE A 37 -33.75 -3.35 1.11
N LEU A 38 -34.36 -3.63 2.27
CA LEU A 38 -33.63 -3.85 3.52
C LEU A 38 -32.73 -5.09 3.45
N ALA A 39 -33.22 -6.19 2.88
CA ALA A 39 -32.44 -7.41 2.71
C ALA A 39 -31.22 -7.17 1.79
N LEU A 40 -31.40 -6.45 0.68
CA LEU A 40 -30.30 -6.06 -0.21
C LEU A 40 -29.30 -5.14 0.50
N GLY A 41 -29.78 -4.16 1.27
CA GLY A 41 -28.93 -3.30 2.09
C GLY A 41 -28.09 -4.07 3.11
N MET A 42 -28.69 -5.07 3.78
CA MET A 42 -27.98 -5.94 4.72
C MET A 42 -26.90 -6.79 4.02
N VAL A 43 -27.17 -7.29 2.81
CA VAL A 43 -26.19 -8.04 2.01
C VAL A 43 -25.03 -7.14 1.59
N ILE A 44 -25.32 -5.91 1.16
CA ILE A 44 -24.27 -4.92 0.78
C ILE A 44 -23.39 -4.61 2.00
N ILE A 45 -23.99 -4.31 3.16
CA ILE A 45 -23.26 -3.99 4.40
C ILE A 45 -22.42 -5.18 4.88
N LYS A 46 -22.94 -6.42 4.80
CA LYS A 46 -22.19 -7.63 5.15
C LYS A 46 -21.02 -7.91 4.21
N THR A 47 -21.22 -7.68 2.91
CA THR A 47 -20.19 -7.94 1.91
C THR A 47 -19.03 -6.95 2.05
N TYR A 48 -19.34 -5.69 2.36
CA TYR A 48 -18.32 -4.65 2.61
C TYR A 48 -17.39 -4.99 3.78
N SER A 49 -17.96 -5.46 4.89
CA SER A 49 -17.16 -5.86 6.06
C SER A 49 -16.33 -7.12 5.80
N TYR A 50 -16.85 -8.07 5.03
CA TYR A 50 -16.11 -9.28 4.65
C TYR A 50 -14.92 -8.99 3.73
N ILE A 51 -15.08 -8.14 2.72
CA ILE A 51 -14.00 -7.74 1.81
C ILE A 51 -12.85 -7.08 2.60
N SER A 52 -13.16 -6.17 3.53
CA SER A 52 -12.15 -5.46 4.33
C SER A 52 -11.30 -6.39 5.21
N SER A 53 -11.89 -7.47 5.74
CA SER A 53 -11.17 -8.41 6.62
C SER A 53 -10.03 -9.17 5.94
N SER A 54 -10.08 -9.32 4.61
CA SER A 54 -9.02 -9.96 3.81
C SER A 54 -7.81 -9.06 3.56
N TRP A 55 -7.94 -7.73 3.68
CA TRP A 55 -6.85 -6.77 3.52
C TRP A 55 -6.07 -6.48 4.82
N GLN A 56 -6.67 -6.75 5.98
CA GLN A 56 -6.09 -6.35 7.26
C GLN A 56 -4.95 -7.25 7.76
N LYS A 57 -4.89 -8.52 7.33
CA LYS A 57 -3.81 -9.43 7.75
C LYS A 57 -2.49 -9.14 7.03
N ASP A 58 -2.55 -8.66 5.78
CA ASP A 58 -1.34 -8.26 5.05
C ASP A 58 -0.86 -6.85 5.43
N TYR A 59 -1.77 -5.97 5.87
CA TYR A 59 -1.44 -4.58 6.18
C TYR A 59 -0.39 -4.44 7.31
N ILE A 60 -0.44 -5.26 8.36
CA ILE A 60 0.49 -5.14 9.50
C ILE A 60 1.94 -5.47 9.09
N GLN A 61 2.13 -6.47 8.22
CA GLN A 61 3.47 -6.83 7.74
C GLN A 61 4.02 -5.78 6.76
N TYR A 62 3.14 -5.18 5.94
CA TYR A 62 3.53 -4.05 5.10
C TYR A 62 3.91 -2.80 5.92
N GLN A 63 3.19 -2.51 7.02
CA GLN A 63 3.48 -1.33 7.85
C GLN A 63 4.89 -1.36 8.44
N GLN A 64 5.35 -2.50 8.94
CA GLN A 64 6.70 -2.63 9.48
C GLN A 64 7.77 -2.46 8.40
N TYR A 65 7.57 -3.07 7.22
CA TYR A 65 8.44 -2.88 6.08
C TYR A 65 8.56 -1.40 5.69
N TYR A 66 7.43 -0.71 5.52
CA TYR A 66 7.42 0.71 5.17
C TYR A 66 8.04 1.58 6.26
N TYR A 67 7.82 1.26 7.54
CA TYR A 67 8.44 1.97 8.64
C TYR A 67 9.96 1.88 8.59
N HIS A 68 10.51 0.67 8.50
CA HIS A 68 11.97 0.45 8.44
C HIS A 68 12.59 1.05 7.18
N PHE A 69 11.91 0.91 6.04
CA PHE A 69 12.32 1.53 4.78
C PHE A 69 12.37 3.06 4.88
N ASN A 70 11.28 3.67 5.36
CA ASN A 70 11.21 5.14 5.52
C ASN A 70 12.23 5.63 6.55
N GLN A 71 12.53 4.87 7.60
CA GLN A 71 13.55 5.20 8.58
C GLN A 71 14.96 5.16 7.96
N ALA A 72 15.28 4.14 7.17
CA ALA A 72 16.55 4.06 6.46
C ALA A 72 16.68 5.18 5.42
N GLN A 73 15.62 5.49 4.66
CA GLN A 73 15.61 6.60 3.71
C GLN A 73 15.78 7.96 4.41
N SER A 74 15.07 8.18 5.53
CA SER A 74 15.22 9.39 6.34
C SER A 74 16.63 9.53 6.91
N SER A 75 17.28 8.41 7.25
CA SER A 75 18.68 8.41 7.70
C SER A 75 19.64 8.85 6.60
N ILE A 76 19.41 8.44 5.35
CA ILE A 76 20.21 8.89 4.19
C ILE A 76 20.02 10.39 3.96
N GLU A 77 18.79 10.88 3.97
CA GLU A 77 18.51 12.32 3.80
C GLU A 77 19.14 13.13 4.93
N TRP A 78 19.01 12.69 6.18
CA TRP A 78 19.66 13.32 7.32
C TRP A 78 21.18 13.36 7.19
N ALA A 79 21.80 12.32 6.62
CA ALA A 79 23.23 12.29 6.36
C ALA A 79 23.69 13.44 5.45
N THR A 80 22.86 13.87 4.48
CA THR A 80 23.20 14.99 3.59
C THR A 80 23.24 16.34 4.30
N LEU A 81 22.49 16.46 5.40
CA LEU A 81 22.42 17.66 6.23
C LEU A 81 23.60 17.77 7.21
N GLN A 82 24.29 16.66 7.48
CA GLN A 82 25.44 16.62 8.38
C GLN A 82 26.73 17.04 7.67
N ASN A 83 27.64 17.62 8.45
CA ASN A 83 29.00 17.87 8.00
C ASN A 83 29.84 16.62 8.27
N TRP A 84 30.49 16.14 7.22
CA TRP A 84 31.31 14.94 7.28
C TRP A 84 32.78 15.28 7.17
N SER A 85 33.60 14.44 7.78
CA SER A 85 35.04 14.45 7.49
C SER A 85 35.27 13.89 6.08
N PRO A 86 36.44 14.16 5.48
CA PRO A 86 36.76 13.61 4.16
C PRO A 86 36.54 12.09 4.12
N PRO A 87 35.80 11.59 3.11
CA PRO A 87 35.44 10.18 3.01
C PRO A 87 36.70 9.32 2.84
N THR A 88 36.82 8.30 3.68
CA THR A 88 37.92 7.32 3.68
C THR A 88 37.43 5.95 3.23
N GLU A 89 38.34 5.00 3.00
CA GLU A 89 37.95 3.60 2.81
C GLU A 89 37.36 2.96 4.08
N LEU A 90 37.57 3.57 5.25
CA LEU A 90 36.91 3.21 6.49
C LEU A 90 35.54 3.88 6.60
N TRP A 91 34.59 3.15 7.20
CA TRP A 91 33.26 3.65 7.50
C TRP A 91 33.32 4.74 8.57
N GLN A 92 32.71 5.89 8.27
CA GLN A 92 32.46 6.94 9.23
C GLN A 92 30.96 6.96 9.51
N CYS A 93 30.56 6.69 10.75
CA CYS A 93 29.15 6.61 11.12
C CYS A 93 28.77 7.74 12.07
N GLN A 94 27.58 8.28 11.88
CA GLN A 94 26.93 9.22 12.79
C GLN A 94 25.52 8.72 13.09
N THR A 95 25.09 8.92 14.33
CA THR A 95 23.76 8.51 14.79
C THR A 95 23.06 9.69 15.45
N LEU A 96 21.74 9.74 15.27
CA LEU A 96 20.86 10.73 15.88
C LEU A 96 19.86 10.00 16.78
N ALA A 97 20.16 9.96 18.08
CA ALA A 97 19.36 9.22 19.07
C ALA A 97 17.91 9.74 19.18
N SER A 98 17.67 11.04 18.95
CA SER A 98 16.33 11.64 19.06
C SER A 98 15.33 11.09 18.05
N TYR A 99 15.80 10.65 16.88
CA TYR A 99 14.95 10.10 15.81
C TYR A 99 15.34 8.67 15.41
N GLN A 100 16.24 8.03 16.17
CA GLN A 100 16.77 6.69 15.88
C GLN A 100 17.29 6.56 14.44
N LEU A 101 17.98 7.59 13.95
CA LEU A 101 18.58 7.58 12.61
C LEU A 101 20.05 7.21 12.73
N SER A 102 20.52 6.37 11.82
CA SER A 102 21.93 5.97 11.73
C SER A 102 22.35 6.03 10.28
N ALA A 103 23.41 6.78 10.01
CA ALA A 103 23.98 6.87 8.68
C ALA A 103 25.49 6.69 8.74
N CYS A 104 26.03 5.97 7.76
CA CYS A 104 27.47 5.81 7.60
C CYS A 104 27.89 6.19 6.19
N ILE A 105 29.10 6.71 6.05
CA ILE A 105 29.69 7.03 4.77
C ILE A 105 31.00 6.31 4.56
N LYS A 106 31.30 6.02 3.29
CA LYS A 106 32.55 5.39 2.88
C LYS A 106 32.88 5.82 1.45
N LEU A 107 34.16 5.99 1.15
CA LEU A 107 34.62 6.25 -0.22
C LEU A 107 34.25 5.07 -1.12
N ALA A 108 33.58 5.35 -2.23
CA ALA A 108 33.20 4.31 -3.19
C ALA A 108 34.43 3.91 -4.01
N ASN A 109 34.73 2.61 -4.08
CA ASN A 109 35.75 2.09 -4.99
C ASN A 109 35.13 1.84 -6.38
N LEU A 110 34.61 2.90 -6.98
CA LEU A 110 33.98 2.91 -8.30
C LEU A 110 34.96 3.54 -9.30
N VAL A 111 34.86 3.16 -10.58
CA VAL A 111 35.75 3.60 -11.67
C VAL A 111 35.73 5.13 -11.88
N ALA A 112 34.71 5.83 -11.37
CA ALA A 112 34.62 7.29 -11.43
C ALA A 112 35.03 7.92 -10.09
N GLU A 113 35.92 8.91 -10.17
CA GLU A 113 36.53 9.58 -9.03
C GLU A 113 35.50 10.37 -8.19
N ASN A 114 35.65 10.37 -6.87
CA ASN A 114 34.85 11.11 -5.86
C ASN A 114 33.42 10.67 -5.55
N TYR A 115 33.00 9.46 -5.93
CA TYR A 115 31.77 8.89 -5.37
C TYR A 115 31.95 8.41 -3.94
N VAL A 116 30.92 8.64 -3.13
CA VAL A 116 30.80 8.23 -1.74
C VAL A 116 29.54 7.38 -1.62
N ILE A 117 29.65 6.27 -0.92
CA ILE A 117 28.51 5.44 -0.55
C ILE A 117 28.00 5.94 0.78
N ILE A 118 26.72 6.29 0.83
CA ILE A 118 25.97 6.53 2.05
C ILE A 118 25.20 5.25 2.36
N LYS A 119 25.26 4.80 3.61
CA LYS A 119 24.49 3.67 4.15
C LYS A 119 23.55 4.21 5.22
N GLY A 120 22.24 4.13 5.00
CA GLY A 120 21.22 4.38 6.02
C GLY A 120 20.84 3.06 6.69
N GLU A 121 20.91 3.01 8.02
CA GLU A 121 20.57 1.83 8.79
C GLU A 121 19.28 2.05 9.60
N SER A 122 18.39 1.08 9.51
CA SER A 122 17.28 0.84 10.42
C SER A 122 17.51 -0.49 11.12
N SER A 123 16.80 -0.76 12.22
CA SER A 123 16.98 -1.98 13.03
C SER A 123 16.86 -3.29 12.24
N GLN A 124 16.20 -3.28 11.07
CA GLN A 124 16.02 -4.46 10.21
C GLN A 124 16.45 -4.26 8.75
N PHE A 125 16.82 -3.03 8.35
CA PHE A 125 17.07 -2.70 6.93
C PHE A 125 18.33 -1.84 6.76
N LYS A 126 19.04 -2.08 5.67
CA LYS A 126 20.20 -1.28 5.23
C LYS A 126 19.93 -0.81 3.81
N LEU A 127 19.92 0.50 3.60
CA LEU A 127 19.79 1.11 2.29
C LEU A 127 21.09 1.81 1.92
N TYR A 128 21.44 1.75 0.64
CA TYR A 128 22.63 2.38 0.10
C TYR A 128 22.26 3.47 -0.90
N HIS A 129 23.02 4.55 -0.93
CA HIS A 129 22.86 5.61 -1.92
C HIS A 129 24.23 6.16 -2.33
N LEU A 130 24.35 6.54 -3.60
CA LEU A 130 25.54 7.19 -4.12
C LEU A 130 25.44 8.71 -3.95
N ALA A 131 26.51 9.31 -3.46
CA ALA A 131 26.63 10.75 -3.29
C ALA A 131 28.02 11.20 -3.77
N THR A 132 28.13 12.48 -4.07
CA THR A 132 29.40 13.14 -4.29
C THR A 132 29.74 13.98 -3.07
N TYR A 133 30.99 13.93 -2.63
CA TYR A 133 31.49 14.77 -1.54
C TYR A 133 32.00 16.11 -2.09
N ASN A 134 31.46 17.21 -1.57
CA ASN A 134 31.89 18.56 -1.93
C ASN A 134 32.00 19.42 -0.67
N ASN A 135 33.21 19.86 -0.32
CA ASN A 135 33.48 20.79 0.78
C ASN A 135 32.74 20.44 2.10
N ALA A 136 32.97 19.25 2.63
CA ALA A 136 32.37 18.71 3.86
C ALA A 136 30.86 18.38 3.80
N LYS A 137 30.21 18.59 2.67
CA LYS A 137 28.81 18.21 2.45
C LYS A 137 28.67 17.09 1.43
N LEU A 138 27.64 16.28 1.63
CA LEU A 138 27.27 15.24 0.70
C LEU A 138 26.15 15.75 -0.19
N LYS A 139 26.31 15.56 -1.51
CA LYS A 139 25.26 15.80 -2.48
C LYS A 139 24.84 14.47 -3.07
N LEU A 140 23.58 14.10 -2.87
CA LEU A 140 23.02 12.88 -3.46
C LEU A 140 23.13 12.97 -4.99
N THR A 141 23.62 11.90 -5.60
CA THR A 141 23.64 11.79 -7.06
C THR A 141 22.24 11.48 -7.56
N LEU A 142 21.84 12.02 -8.71
CA LEU A 142 20.57 11.64 -9.34
C LEU A 142 20.56 10.12 -9.58
N GLY A 143 19.69 9.41 -8.86
CA GLY A 143 19.62 7.97 -8.85
C GLY A 143 18.57 7.47 -7.86
N HIS A 144 18.34 6.16 -7.87
CA HIS A 144 17.50 5.49 -6.88
C HIS A 144 18.35 4.94 -5.74
N TRP A 145 17.73 4.76 -4.58
CA TRP A 145 18.29 3.98 -3.48
C TRP A 145 18.54 2.54 -3.94
N LEU A 146 19.57 1.93 -3.35
CA LEU A 146 20.02 0.59 -3.68
C LEU A 146 19.85 -0.29 -2.45
N ASP A 147 19.11 -1.39 -2.60
CA ASP A 147 19.04 -2.46 -1.60
C ASP A 147 20.31 -3.34 -1.59
N TYR A 148 21.19 -3.14 -2.57
CA TYR A 148 22.41 -3.89 -2.73
C TYR A 148 23.63 -2.97 -2.67
N CYS A 149 24.76 -3.54 -2.26
CA CYS A 149 26.04 -2.84 -2.27
C CYS A 149 26.41 -2.44 -3.70
N PRO A 150 26.60 -1.14 -4.00
CA PRO A 150 26.96 -0.69 -5.35
C PRO A 150 28.40 -1.05 -5.75
N ASN A 151 29.21 -1.58 -4.82
CA ASN A 151 30.57 -1.99 -5.12
C ASN A 151 30.61 -3.43 -5.67
N ASN A 152 31.63 -3.73 -6.47
CA ASN A 152 31.79 -5.00 -7.21
C ASN A 152 31.80 -6.25 -6.30
N ARG A 153 32.01 -6.09 -4.99
CA ARG A 153 31.83 -7.16 -4.00
C ARG A 153 31.11 -6.64 -2.76
N SER A 154 30.15 -7.41 -2.25
CA SER A 154 29.37 -7.06 -1.04
C SER A 154 30.25 -6.80 0.18
N GLN A 155 31.37 -7.53 0.30
CA GLN A 155 32.38 -7.38 1.36
C GLN A 155 32.93 -5.95 1.49
N TYR A 156 32.84 -5.11 0.45
CA TYR A 156 33.28 -3.72 0.54
C TYR A 156 32.25 -2.80 1.21
N CYS A 157 30.97 -3.20 1.24
CA CYS A 157 29.92 -2.52 1.97
C CYS A 157 29.55 -3.21 3.30
N GLU A 158 30.13 -4.37 3.57
CA GLU A 158 29.98 -5.08 4.84
C GLU A 158 30.96 -4.50 5.86
N SER A 159 30.40 -4.08 7.00
CA SER A 159 31.08 -3.72 8.24
C SER A 159 30.08 -3.87 9.37
#